data_AF-A0A1A0HCE2-F1
#
_entry.id   AF-A0A1A0HCE2-F1
#
_cell.length_a   1.000
_cell.length_b   1.000
_cell.length_c   1.000
_cell.angle_alpha   90.00
_cell.angle_beta   90.00
_cell.angle_gamma   90.00
#
_symmetry.space_group_name_H-M   'P 1'
#
loop_
_entity.id
_entity.type
_entity.pdbx_description
1 polymer ?
#
loop_
_entity_poly.entity_id
_entity_poly.type
_entity_poly.pdbx_seq_one_letter_code
_entity_poly.pdbx_strand_id
1 'polypeptide(L)' 'MAPASSQGTYPQRKFKSELAKKTSLKIAKDNSDMLIYLVYMDYLSKLVHSSGGKELTERGIEKAHEKLMKKYRG' A
#
# COMPACT_ATOMS: atom_id res chain seq x y z
N MET A 1 1.56 -3.58 33.80
CA MET A 1 2.32 -3.44 32.54
C MET A 1 1.53 -4.18 31.46
N ALA A 2 0.84 -3.45 30.58
CA ALA A 2 0.17 -4.07 29.43
C ALA A 2 1.22 -4.41 28.37
N PRO A 3 1.22 -5.61 27.76
CA PRO A 3 2.17 -5.95 26.73
C PRO A 3 1.93 -5.07 25.50
N ALA A 4 3.02 -4.52 24.97
CA ALA A 4 3.03 -3.74 23.74
C ALA A 4 2.35 -4.55 22.63
N SER A 5 1.33 -3.95 22.01
CA SER A 5 0.65 -4.44 20.82
C SER A 5 1.64 -4.97 19.80
N SER A 6 1.51 -6.24 19.43
CA SER A 6 2.22 -6.87 18.30
C SER A 6 2.10 -5.97 17.07
N GLN A 7 3.15 -5.21 16.77
CA GLN A 7 3.23 -4.42 15.55
C GLN A 7 3.13 -5.39 14.38
N GLY A 8 2.05 -5.27 13.60
CA GLY A 8 1.64 -6.24 12.60
C GLY A 8 2.79 -6.61 11.66
N THR A 9 3.25 -7.85 11.74
CA THR A 9 4.07 -8.44 10.69
C THR A 9 3.22 -8.46 9.42
N TYR A 10 3.63 -7.74 8.37
CA TYR A 10 2.87 -7.72 7.13
C TYR A 10 2.75 -9.14 6.56
N PRO A 11 1.63 -9.50 5.91
CA PRO A 11 1.37 -10.86 5.47
C PRO A 11 2.20 -11.21 4.22
N GLN A 12 3.51 -11.40 4.42
CA GLN A 12 4.53 -11.52 3.39
C GLN A 12 4.19 -12.57 2.33
N ARG A 13 3.76 -13.76 2.74
CA ARG A 13 3.42 -14.86 1.83
C ARG A 13 2.21 -14.53 0.94
N LYS A 14 1.19 -13.89 1.51
CA LYS A 14 0.00 -13.47 0.75
C LYS A 14 0.35 -12.33 -0.20
N PHE A 15 1.11 -11.34 0.27
CA PHE A 15 1.55 -10.21 -0.55
C PHE A 15 2.44 -10.66 -1.72
N LYS A 16 3.40 -11.56 -1.49
CA LYS A 16 4.22 -12.16 -2.55
C LYS A 16 3.37 -12.90 -3.58
N SER A 17 2.36 -13.64 -3.15
CA SER A 17 1.47 -14.35 -4.07
C SER A 17 0.64 -13.38 -4.92
N GLU A 18 0.08 -12.33 -4.32
CA GLU A 18 -0.68 -11.30 -5.04
C GLU A 18 0.21 -10.50 -6.01
N LEU A 19 1.43 -10.17 -5.60
CA LEU A 19 2.39 -9.46 -6.44
C LEU A 19 2.86 -10.34 -7.61
N ALA A 20 3.05 -11.64 -7.40
CA ALA A 20 3.39 -12.59 -8.46
C ALA A 20 2.23 -12.82 -9.46
N LYS A 21 0.96 -12.65 -9.04
CA LYS A 21 -0.19 -12.69 -9.95
C LYS A 21 -0.29 -11.43 -10.82
N LYS A 22 0.13 -10.28 -10.28
CA LYS A 22 0.00 -8.96 -10.93
C LYS A 22 1.22 -8.56 -11.75
N THR A 23 2.37 -9.19 -11.52
CA THR A 23 3.62 -8.86 -12.20
C THR A 23 4.28 -10.12 -12.73
N SER A 24 4.80 -10.05 -13.95
CA SER A 24 5.61 -11.14 -14.52
C SER A 24 7.06 -11.16 -14.00
N LEU A 25 7.40 -10.22 -13.11
CA LEU A 25 8.75 -10.07 -12.57
C LEU A 25 8.97 -11.04 -11.41
N LYS A 26 10.08 -11.75 -11.46
CA LYS A 26 10.54 -12.56 -10.33
C LYS A 26 11.04 -11.61 -9.25
N ILE A 27 10.32 -11.55 -8.13
CA ILE A 27 10.80 -10.86 -6.93
C ILE A 27 12.06 -11.58 -6.47
N ALA A 28 13.14 -10.83 -6.28
CA ALA A 28 14.39 -11.39 -5.79
C ALA A 28 14.20 -11.99 -4.39
N LYS A 29 15.09 -12.90 -4.00
CA LYS A 29 15.05 -13.57 -2.69
C LYS A 29 15.62 -12.67 -1.57
N ASP A 30 15.41 -11.38 -1.69
CA ASP A 30 15.84 -10.32 -0.79
C ASP A 30 14.61 -9.64 -0.15
N ASN A 31 14.82 -8.48 0.49
CA ASN A 31 13.77 -7.69 1.14
C ASN A 31 13.02 -6.76 0.16
N SER A 32 13.13 -6.94 -1.15
CA SER A 32 12.46 -6.07 -2.13
C SER A 32 10.94 -6.15 -2.01
N ASP A 33 10.37 -7.27 -1.57
CA ASP A 33 8.94 -7.37 -1.27
C ASP A 33 8.50 -6.48 -0.11
N MET A 34 9.37 -6.29 0.90
CA MET A 34 9.11 -5.38 2.01
C MET A 34 9.15 -3.93 1.54
N LEU A 35 10.09 -3.58 0.66
CA LEU A 35 10.15 -2.23 0.07
C LEU A 35 8.91 -1.93 -0.77
N ILE A 36 8.46 -2.86 -1.60
CA ILE A 36 7.23 -2.69 -2.40
C ILE A 36 6.02 -2.57 -1.47
N TYR A 37 5.98 -3.34 -0.38
CA TYR A 37 4.93 -3.24 0.61
C TYR A 37 4.90 -1.88 1.31
N LEU A 38 6.07 -1.32 1.67
CA LEU A 38 6.16 0.02 2.26
C LEU A 38 5.67 1.10 1.30
N VAL A 39 6.03 1.02 0.01
CA VAL A 39 5.54 1.93 -1.02
C VAL A 39 4.02 1.81 -1.17
N TYR A 40 3.48 0.59 -1.16
CA TYR A 40 2.05 0.35 -1.22
C TYR A 40 1.31 0.95 -0.02
N MET A 41 1.84 0.77 1.19
CA MET A 41 1.25 1.31 2.42
C MET A 41 1.33 2.84 2.49
N ASP A 42 2.46 3.44 2.07
CA ASP A 42 2.60 4.90 1.94
C ASP A 42 1.59 5.47 0.94
N TYR A 43 1.42 4.80 -0.21
CA TYR A 43 0.44 5.18 -1.21
C TYR A 43 -0.99 5.12 -0.66
N LEU A 44 -1.37 4.03 0.01
CA LEU A 44 -2.69 3.88 0.62
C LEU A 44 -2.95 4.92 1.71
N SER A 45 -1.95 5.19 2.56
CA SER A 45 -2.06 6.21 3.61
C SER A 45 -2.32 7.58 3.01
N LYS A 46 -1.57 7.95 1.95
CA LYS A 46 -1.77 9.21 1.23
C LYS A 46 -3.13 9.25 0.52
N LEU A 47 -3.60 8.14 -0.02
CA LEU A 47 -4.89 8.03 -0.69
C LEU A 47 -6.05 8.27 0.28
N VAL A 48 -6.03 7.59 1.42
CA VAL A 48 -7.06 7.70 2.47
C VAL A 48 -7.02 9.08 3.13
N HIS A 49 -5.85 9.63 3.41
CA HIS A 49 -5.74 10.99 3.96
C HIS A 49 -6.19 12.05 2.95
N SER A 50 -5.94 11.84 1.65
CA SER A 50 -6.34 12.78 0.59
C SER A 50 -7.82 12.69 0.21
N SER A 51 -8.50 11.57 0.49
CA SER A 51 -9.95 11.45 0.28
C SER A 51 -10.76 12.17 1.36
N GLY A 52 -10.11 12.65 2.43
CA GLY A 52 -10.52 13.79 3.26
C GLY A 52 -12.01 13.86 3.59
N GLY A 53 -12.53 12.90 4.34
CA GLY A 53 -13.90 12.89 4.85
C GLY A 53 -14.06 11.90 6.00
N LYS A 54 -15.12 12.06 6.81
CA LYS A 54 -15.52 11.07 7.84
C LYS A 54 -15.83 9.69 7.23
N GLU A 55 -16.10 9.63 5.93
CA GLU A 55 -16.34 8.42 5.17
C GLU A 55 -15.53 8.39 3.87
N LEU A 56 -14.98 7.22 3.56
CA LEU A 56 -14.34 6.90 2.29
C LEU A 56 -15.43 6.67 1.23
N THR A 57 -15.62 7.64 0.34
CA THR A 57 -16.53 7.50 -0.81
C THR A 57 -15.75 7.12 -2.06
N GLU A 58 -16.35 6.31 -2.93
CA GLU A 58 -15.74 5.87 -4.21
C GLU A 58 -15.25 7.07 -5.03
N ARG A 59 -16.11 8.08 -5.22
CA ARG A 59 -15.76 9.35 -5.91
C ARG A 59 -14.63 10.13 -5.24
N GLY A 60 -14.51 10.05 -3.90
CA GLY A 60 -13.43 10.69 -3.15
C GLY A 60 -12.10 9.98 -3.36
N ILE A 61 -12.12 8.65 -3.39
CA ILE A 61 -10.96 7.81 -3.66
C ILE A 61 -10.48 8.01 -5.09
N GLU A 62 -11.37 8.02 -6.09
CA GLU A 62 -11.00 8.24 -7.50
C GLU A 62 -10.31 9.60 -7.70
N LYS A 63 -10.88 10.69 -7.15
CA LYS A 63 -10.28 12.02 -7.23
C LYS A 63 -8.93 12.10 -6.52
N ALA A 64 -8.80 11.44 -5.36
CA ALA A 64 -7.53 11.37 -4.64
C ALA A 64 -6.49 10.53 -5.42
N HIS A 65 -6.91 9.43 -6.03
CA HIS A 65 -6.10 8.56 -6.87
C HIS A 65 -5.55 9.32 -8.07
N GLU A 66 -6.39 10.04 -8.82
CA GLU A 66 -5.94 10.85 -9.97
C GLU A 66 -4.90 11.91 -9.56
N LYS A 67 -5.12 12.60 -8.42
CA LYS A 67 -4.17 13.59 -7.90
C LYS A 67 -2.85 12.95 -7.48
N LEU A 68 -2.90 11.78 -6.84
CA LEU A 68 -1.70 11.04 -6.45
C LEU A 68 -0.94 10.52 -7.67
N MET A 69 -1.63 9.92 -8.65
CA MET A 69 -1.01 9.44 -9.88
C MET A 69 -0.27 10.55 -10.65
N LYS A 70 -0.80 11.78 -10.64
CA LYS A 70 -0.09 12.94 -11.21
C LYS A 70 1.23 13.24 -10.49
N LYS A 71 1.32 13.03 -9.17
CA LYS A 71 2.55 13.22 -8.39
C LYS A 71 3.54 12.07 -8.53
N TYR A 72 3.05 10.84 -8.69
CA TYR A 72 3.89 9.65 -8.87
C TYR A 72 4.40 9.50 -10.31
N ARG A 73 3.85 10.26 -11.27
CA ARG A 73 4.20 10.13 -12.69
C ARG A 73 5.58 10.65 -13.07
N GLY A 74 6.28 11.42 -12.22
CA GLY A 74 7.64 11.92 -12.49
C GLY A 74 7.72 12.68 -13.80
#